data_AF-A0AAV1Y804-F1
#
_entry.id   AF-A0AAV1Y804-F1
#
_cell.length_a   1.000
_cell.length_b   1.000
_cell.length_c   1.000
_cell.angle_alpha   90.00
_cell.angle_beta   90.00
_cell.angle_gamma   90.00
#
_symmetry.space_group_name_H-M   'P 1'
#
loop_
_entity.id
_entity.type
_entity.pdbx_description
1 polymer ?
#
loop_
_entity_poly.entity_id
_entity_poly.type
_entity_poly.pdbx_seq_one_letter_code
_entity_poly.pdbx_strand_id
1 'polypeptide(L)'
;MAYRSTRSPSIFFSNPRMVNNLLGILSSTEILVVCLFMIFLGWTYYSRISNDLKKLMPDKSLKLNLWKLKYLRIATRFGLLAEACLALLLLPILRGLSLFRIVGIQFEASVKYHTWVGTAMILFATIHGASTYFVWGVSHHIQHEIWKWQKKGRIYLAGEIALIAGLVIWVTSLPQIRRRKFEIFYYTHHLYTVFLVFFLFHAGDRHFYTVFSGVFLFSLDKLLRLIQSSPKTCIVSARIFPSKAVELILPKDSRLKYMPTSVIFLKIPAISHLQWHSFSIISSSRVDVHIISVIIKCEGWWTSSLYDLIHAQLDKDADKMKGISVAIEGPYGPASLDFLKYDSLLMVAGGSGITPFLSILAEIDSTTSKTRFPSRIQLVYVIKKAQDFCLLHSISHMLLSKSNEKCYLKLKLFVTQELQAGVGIRELLNEFFKVKTLQLNTGCPNYAVYGPESSSWMAIIVGFCSIFFLSFLIFFNHTIIPSGIHSKLSKEKTPSWVVDLVLIAAFVLALACSTLMAIILRWRRVKKGITSTPQKEIKSLDLSLSETSNSLDEHEVQFRGRPNFKDIFDKFKSENCGPNVGVLVCGPESMKESVASACQWESECFKLCAKRTEPCFTFHSLNFTL
;
A
#
# COMPACT_ATOMS: atom_id res chain seq x y z
N MET A 1 -9.70 31.35 26.69
CA MET A 1 -8.72 30.49 27.40
C MET A 1 -7.76 29.88 26.39
N ALA A 2 -6.51 30.36 26.37
CA ALA A 2 -5.47 29.85 25.48
C ALA A 2 -5.07 28.43 25.91
N TYR A 3 -5.37 27.43 25.09
CA TYR A 3 -4.87 26.06 25.28
C TYR A 3 -3.35 26.11 25.10
N ARG A 4 -2.59 26.09 26.21
CA ARG A 4 -1.15 25.80 26.18
C ARG A 4 -0.98 24.45 25.50
N SER A 5 -0.48 24.44 24.26
CA SER A 5 -0.04 23.24 23.56
C SER A 5 1.13 22.64 24.34
N THR A 6 0.83 21.77 25.31
CA THR A 6 1.83 20.86 25.87
C THR A 6 2.28 19.97 24.73
N ARG A 7 3.52 20.17 24.26
CA ARG A 7 4.16 19.33 23.24
C ARG A 7 3.99 17.86 23.63
N SER A 8 3.24 17.12 22.84
CA SER A 8 3.04 15.68 23.08
C SER A 8 4.39 14.97 22.95
N PRO A 9 4.78 14.12 23.92
CA PRO A 9 5.98 13.29 23.80
C PRO A 9 5.95 12.37 22.56
N SER A 10 4.78 12.17 21.94
CA SER A 10 4.62 11.42 20.70
C SER A 10 5.41 12.00 19.51
N ILE A 11 5.64 13.31 19.45
CA ILE A 11 6.33 13.97 18.32
C ILE A 11 7.80 13.54 18.24
N PHE A 12 8.44 13.32 19.40
CA PHE A 12 9.85 12.94 19.48
C PHE A 12 10.12 11.52 18.95
N PHE A 13 9.14 10.63 19.07
CA PHE A 13 9.25 9.24 18.64
C PHE A 13 8.98 9.04 17.14
N SER A 14 8.24 9.97 16.52
CA SER A 14 7.84 9.91 15.11
C SER A 14 8.89 10.47 14.14
N ASN A 15 9.74 11.40 14.59
CA ASN A 15 10.76 11.99 13.74
C ASN A 15 11.82 10.95 13.30
N PRO A 16 12.37 11.10 12.08
CA PRO A 16 13.39 10.21 11.56
C PRO A 16 14.65 10.29 12.42
N ARG A 17 15.12 9.12 12.86
CA ARG A 17 16.36 9.00 13.68
C ARG A 17 17.49 8.34 12.92
N MET A 18 17.16 7.48 11.96
CA MET A 18 18.11 6.93 11.02
C MET A 18 17.58 7.13 9.60
N VAL A 19 18.41 7.74 8.76
CA VAL A 19 18.20 7.85 7.33
C VAL A 19 19.35 7.10 6.68
N ASN A 20 19.06 5.97 6.04
CA ASN A 20 20.06 5.14 5.37
C ASN A 20 19.50 4.60 4.05
N ASN A 21 20.27 4.69 2.98
CA ASN A 21 19.93 4.20 1.64
C ASN A 21 19.49 2.71 1.61
N LEU A 22 19.97 1.89 2.56
CA LEU A 22 19.63 0.45 2.64
C LEU A 22 18.40 0.16 3.51
N LEU A 23 18.25 0.86 4.63
CA LEU A 23 17.20 0.60 5.63
C LEU A 23 15.99 1.54 5.49
N GLY A 24 16.12 2.59 4.66
CA GLY A 24 15.15 3.65 4.52
C GLY A 24 15.18 4.63 5.69
N ILE A 25 14.06 5.34 5.85
CA ILE A 25 13.83 6.30 6.92
C ILE A 25 13.14 5.58 8.08
N LEU A 26 13.83 5.49 9.23
CA LEU A 26 13.34 4.79 10.42
C LEU A 26 13.07 5.77 11.57
N SER A 27 11.90 5.61 12.19
CA SER A 27 11.56 6.27 13.45
C SER A 27 12.15 5.51 14.65
N SER A 28 12.14 6.15 15.82
CA SER A 28 12.62 5.48 17.05
C SER A 28 11.76 4.28 17.45
N THR A 29 10.45 4.35 17.21
CA THR A 29 9.53 3.24 17.49
C THR A 29 9.75 2.06 16.57
N GLU A 30 10.01 2.32 15.29
CA GLU A 30 10.31 1.27 14.31
C GLU A 30 11.61 0.54 14.65
N ILE A 31 12.65 1.28 15.04
CA ILE A 31 13.92 0.68 15.49
C ILE A 31 13.68 -0.24 16.69
N LEU A 32 12.93 0.22 17.70
CA LEU A 32 12.60 -0.59 18.87
C LEU A 32 11.86 -1.88 18.48
N VAL A 33 10.84 -1.79 17.62
CA VAL A 33 10.08 -2.94 17.14
C VAL A 33 10.96 -3.93 16.38
N VAL A 34 11.83 -3.43 15.49
CA VAL A 34 12.79 -4.28 14.75
C VAL A 34 13.75 -4.96 15.72
N CYS A 35 14.30 -4.24 16.71
CA CYS A 35 15.18 -4.82 17.73
C CYS A 35 14.48 -5.91 18.54
N LEU A 36 13.25 -5.66 19.01
CA LEU A 36 12.44 -6.66 19.74
C LEU A 36 12.15 -7.89 18.87
N PHE A 37 11.86 -7.70 17.59
CA PHE A 37 11.64 -8.80 16.66
C PHE A 37 12.90 -9.64 16.44
N MET A 38 14.07 -9.00 16.29
CA MET A 38 15.35 -9.70 16.17
C MET A 38 15.71 -10.48 17.45
N ILE A 39 15.46 -9.90 18.62
CA ILE A 39 15.63 -10.59 19.91
C ILE A 39 14.68 -11.79 19.99
N PHE A 40 13.42 -11.64 19.58
CA PHE A 40 12.45 -12.73 19.53
C PHE A 40 12.92 -13.89 18.63
N LEU A 41 13.41 -13.60 17.42
CA LEU A 41 13.93 -14.61 16.51
C LEU A 41 15.17 -15.31 17.10
N GLY A 42 16.13 -14.53 17.62
CA GLY A 42 17.35 -15.05 18.23
C GLY A 42 17.08 -15.92 19.45
N TRP A 43 16.20 -15.46 20.35
CA TRP A 43 15.76 -16.22 21.52
C TRP A 43 15.06 -17.52 21.14
N THR A 44 14.13 -17.46 20.19
CA THR A 44 13.38 -18.64 19.71
C THR A 44 14.33 -19.66 19.10
N TYR A 45 15.29 -19.21 18.29
CA TYR A 45 16.32 -20.07 17.70
C TYR A 45 17.18 -20.74 18.78
N TYR A 46 17.75 -19.94 19.69
CA TYR A 46 18.63 -20.42 20.75
C TYR A 46 17.93 -21.41 21.68
N SER A 47 16.74 -21.05 22.19
CA SER A 47 15.98 -21.90 23.12
C SER A 47 15.63 -23.25 22.49
N ARG A 48 15.25 -23.27 21.21
CA ARG A 48 14.90 -24.51 20.50
C ARG A 48 16.12 -25.37 20.22
N ILE A 49 17.23 -24.79 19.78
CA ILE A 49 18.48 -25.53 19.56
C ILE A 49 19.02 -26.10 20.87
N SER A 50 19.06 -25.29 21.94
CA SER A 50 19.53 -25.74 23.25
C SER A 50 18.73 -26.96 23.74
N ASN A 51 17.41 -26.92 23.59
CA ASN A 51 16.54 -28.03 23.94
C ASN A 51 16.76 -29.26 23.05
N ASP A 52 16.96 -29.09 21.74
CA ASP A 52 17.24 -30.19 20.82
C ASP A 52 18.56 -30.88 21.12
N LEU A 53 19.61 -30.11 21.36
CA LEU A 53 20.94 -30.63 21.69
C LEU A 53 20.95 -31.34 23.05
N LYS A 54 20.17 -30.86 24.03
CA LYS A 54 19.99 -31.54 25.33
C LYS A 54 19.23 -32.87 25.22
N LYS A 55 18.25 -32.96 24.31
CA LYS A 55 17.40 -34.15 24.12
C LYS A 55 17.91 -35.09 23.02
N LEU A 56 19.14 -34.90 22.56
CA LEU A 56 19.67 -35.56 21.38
C LEU A 56 20.05 -37.00 21.72
N MET A 57 19.15 -37.94 21.46
CA MET A 57 19.46 -39.37 21.48
C MET A 57 19.91 -39.84 20.08
N PRO A 58 20.87 -40.78 19.98
CA PRO A 58 21.23 -41.38 18.71
C PRO A 58 20.01 -42.10 18.13
N ASP A 59 19.50 -41.59 17.01
CA ASP A 59 18.37 -42.18 16.30
C ASP A 59 18.84 -43.43 15.55
N LYS A 60 18.27 -44.60 15.86
CA LYS A 60 18.63 -45.88 15.23
C LYS A 60 18.17 -45.98 13.77
N SER A 61 17.26 -45.11 13.31
CA SER A 61 16.62 -45.19 11.99
C SER A 61 17.39 -44.48 10.87
N LEU A 62 18.01 -43.34 11.18
CA LEU A 62 18.90 -42.60 10.29
C LEU A 62 20.33 -42.91 10.76
N LYS A 63 21.06 -43.78 10.06
CA LYS A 63 22.49 -44.10 10.31
C LYS A 63 23.41 -42.87 10.08
N LEU A 64 23.12 -41.76 10.75
CA LEU A 64 23.83 -40.50 10.64
C LEU A 64 24.82 -40.37 11.80
N ASN A 65 26.05 -39.99 11.50
CA ASN A 65 27.03 -39.62 12.52
C ASN A 65 26.50 -38.46 13.39
N LEU A 66 26.93 -38.41 14.65
CA LEU A 66 26.45 -37.43 15.64
C LEU A 66 26.56 -35.98 15.16
N TRP A 67 27.65 -35.62 14.45
CA TRP A 67 27.82 -34.28 13.91
C TRP A 67 26.79 -33.95 12.81
N LYS A 68 26.48 -34.91 11.93
CA LYS A 68 25.46 -34.76 10.87
C LYS A 68 24.08 -34.55 11.48
N LEU A 69 23.76 -35.30 12.54
CA LEU A 69 22.49 -35.17 13.26
C LEU A 69 22.38 -33.80 13.95
N LYS A 70 23.44 -33.34 14.62
CA LYS A 70 23.49 -31.99 15.23
C LYS A 70 23.30 -30.90 14.18
N TYR A 71 24.02 -30.99 13.06
CA TYR A 71 23.91 -30.03 11.96
C TYR A 71 22.51 -30.02 11.34
N LEU A 72 21.91 -31.19 11.09
CA LEU A 72 20.55 -31.28 10.56
C LEU A 72 19.52 -30.67 11.52
N ARG A 73 19.67 -30.85 12.85
CA ARG A 73 18.81 -30.18 13.84
C ARG A 73 18.93 -28.66 13.74
N ILE A 74 20.15 -28.12 13.70
CA ILE A 74 20.40 -26.68 13.52
C ILE A 74 19.75 -26.18 12.21
N ALA A 75 19.95 -26.90 11.11
CA ALA A 75 19.35 -26.60 9.81
C ALA A 75 17.81 -26.56 9.86
N THR A 76 17.17 -27.54 10.51
CA THR A 76 15.71 -27.57 10.65
C THR A 76 15.15 -26.41 11.50
N ARG A 77 15.95 -25.81 12.37
CA ARG A 77 15.53 -24.65 13.17
C ARG A 77 15.50 -23.35 12.38
N PHE A 78 16.29 -23.23 11.30
CA PHE A 78 16.09 -22.14 10.34
C PHE A 78 14.74 -22.24 9.62
N GLY A 79 14.24 -23.45 9.35
CA GLY A 79 12.89 -23.64 8.80
C GLY A 79 11.80 -23.11 9.73
N LEU A 80 11.97 -23.20 11.05
CA LEU A 80 11.02 -22.61 12.02
C LEU A 80 11.12 -21.08 12.10
N LEU A 81 12.30 -20.50 11.88
CA LEU A 81 12.42 -19.05 11.75
C LEU A 81 11.69 -18.57 10.49
N ALA A 82 11.83 -19.31 9.38
CA ALA A 82 11.06 -19.03 8.16
C ALA A 82 9.55 -19.13 8.41
N GLU A 83 9.08 -20.15 9.15
CA GLU A 83 7.67 -20.29 9.55
C GLU A 83 7.19 -19.10 10.40
N ALA A 84 7.98 -18.65 11.37
CA ALA A 84 7.64 -17.48 12.19
C ALA A 84 7.50 -16.20 11.35
N CYS A 85 8.40 -16.00 10.37
CA CYS A 85 8.28 -14.91 9.41
C CYS A 85 7.03 -15.07 8.52
N LEU A 86 6.76 -16.27 8.01
CA LEU A 86 5.60 -16.56 7.17
C LEU A 86 4.27 -16.28 7.89
N ALA A 87 4.17 -16.62 9.17
CA ALA A 87 2.98 -16.36 9.99
C ALA A 87 2.63 -14.86 10.07
N LEU A 88 3.64 -13.99 10.02
CA LEU A 88 3.46 -12.53 10.06
C LEU A 88 3.43 -11.89 8.66
N LEU A 89 3.87 -12.60 7.62
CA LEU A 89 4.13 -12.05 6.29
C LEU A 89 2.91 -11.40 5.62
N LEU A 90 1.72 -11.95 5.83
CA LEU A 90 0.49 -11.50 5.17
C LEU A 90 -0.24 -10.38 5.93
N LEU A 91 0.09 -10.14 7.20
CA LEU A 91 -0.58 -9.12 8.02
C LEU A 91 -0.35 -7.68 7.53
N PRO A 92 0.86 -7.27 7.10
CA PRO A 92 1.11 -5.91 6.63
C PRO A 92 0.46 -5.57 5.29
N ILE A 93 -0.04 -6.56 4.54
CA ILE A 93 -0.68 -6.37 3.24
C ILE A 93 -2.22 -6.47 3.28
N LEU A 94 -2.81 -6.57 4.47
CA LEU A 94 -4.26 -6.46 4.66
C LEU A 94 -4.69 -5.01 4.42
N ARG A 95 -5.59 -4.78 3.46
CA ARG A 95 -6.03 -3.43 3.08
C ARG A 95 -7.29 -3.00 3.81
N GLY A 96 -8.35 -3.79 3.69
CA GLY A 96 -9.65 -3.54 4.35
C GLY A 96 -9.60 -3.87 5.83
N LEU A 97 -8.98 -5.00 6.19
CA LEU A 97 -8.75 -5.45 7.57
C LEU A 97 -7.38 -4.99 8.10
N SER A 98 -6.91 -3.80 7.70
CA SER A 98 -5.59 -3.30 8.07
C SER A 98 -5.44 -3.18 9.59
N LEU A 99 -4.79 -4.17 10.21
CA LEU A 99 -4.46 -4.18 11.63
C LEU A 99 -3.54 -3.00 11.99
N PHE A 100 -2.69 -2.60 11.04
CA PHE A 100 -1.76 -1.48 11.19
C PHE A 100 -2.47 -0.14 11.33
N ARG A 101 -3.72 -0.02 10.84
CA ARG A 101 -4.54 1.19 11.07
C ARG A 101 -4.84 1.42 12.56
N ILE A 102 -4.95 0.36 13.36
CA ILE A 102 -5.22 0.45 14.81
C ILE A 102 -4.06 1.13 15.54
N VAL A 103 -2.83 0.89 15.09
CA VAL A 103 -1.60 1.52 15.61
C VAL A 103 -1.23 2.80 14.85
N GLY A 104 -2.13 3.34 14.02
CA GLY A 104 -1.92 4.60 13.29
C GLY A 104 -0.97 4.50 12.10
N ILE A 105 -0.63 3.29 11.65
CA ILE A 105 0.23 3.06 10.48
C ILE A 105 -0.65 2.87 9.25
N GLN A 106 -0.40 3.68 8.21
CA GLN A 106 -1.10 3.57 6.93
C GLN A 106 -0.67 2.31 6.16
N PHE A 107 -1.56 1.80 5.31
CA PHE A 107 -1.32 0.58 4.52
C PHE A 107 -0.07 0.69 3.64
N GLU A 108 0.15 1.85 3.02
CA GLU A 108 1.29 2.07 2.14
C GLU A 108 2.62 2.04 2.89
N ALA A 109 2.61 2.51 4.14
CA ALA A 109 3.75 2.42 5.04
C ALA A 109 3.96 0.97 5.54
N SER A 110 2.90 0.17 5.68
CA SER A 110 3.03 -1.21 6.17
C SER A 110 3.62 -2.18 5.15
N VAL A 111 3.54 -1.89 3.84
CA VAL A 111 4.14 -2.73 2.79
C VAL A 111 5.64 -2.93 2.96
N LYS A 112 6.37 -1.95 3.53
CA LYS A 112 7.81 -2.11 3.82
C LYS A 112 8.08 -3.29 4.75
N TYR A 113 7.19 -3.53 5.73
CA TYR A 113 7.32 -4.65 6.67
C TYR A 113 7.10 -5.99 5.97
N HIS A 114 6.18 -6.06 5.02
CA HIS A 114 6.00 -7.26 4.19
C HIS A 114 7.28 -7.58 3.40
N THR A 115 7.93 -6.57 2.82
CA THR A 115 9.21 -6.76 2.11
C THR A 115 10.33 -7.26 3.02
N TRP A 116 10.47 -6.70 4.22
CA TRP A 116 11.50 -7.13 5.18
C TRP A 116 11.25 -8.55 5.70
N VAL A 117 10.02 -8.84 6.15
CA VAL A 117 9.65 -10.16 6.67
C VAL A 117 9.74 -11.23 5.57
N GLY A 118 9.33 -10.90 4.34
CA GLY A 118 9.42 -11.82 3.20
C GLY A 118 10.87 -12.13 2.81
N THR A 119 11.74 -11.12 2.85
CA THR A 119 13.18 -11.32 2.60
C THR A 119 13.82 -12.18 3.68
N ALA A 120 13.51 -11.93 4.96
CA ALA A 120 13.99 -12.76 6.07
C ALA A 120 13.47 -14.21 5.97
N MET A 121 12.20 -14.40 5.63
CA MET A 121 11.59 -15.72 5.42
C MET A 121 12.35 -16.53 4.37
N ILE A 122 12.58 -15.96 3.18
CA ILE A 122 13.25 -16.66 2.08
C ILE A 122 14.73 -16.91 2.40
N LEU A 123 15.40 -15.99 3.09
CA LEU A 123 16.77 -16.22 3.57
C LEU A 123 16.84 -17.43 4.50
N PHE A 124 15.99 -17.50 5.53
CA PHE A 124 15.97 -18.62 6.46
C PHE A 124 15.54 -19.93 5.79
N ALA A 125 14.57 -19.89 4.88
CA ALA A 125 14.14 -21.06 4.10
C ALA A 125 15.27 -21.57 3.19
N THR A 126 16.04 -20.68 2.58
CA THR A 126 17.19 -21.04 1.74
C THR A 126 18.31 -21.67 2.57
N ILE A 127 18.64 -21.10 3.75
CA ILE A 127 19.62 -21.70 4.67
C ILE A 127 19.14 -23.09 5.12
N HIS A 128 17.85 -23.24 5.43
CA HIS A 128 17.25 -24.52 5.79
C HIS A 128 17.38 -25.57 4.67
N GLY A 129 16.97 -25.23 3.44
CA GLY A 129 17.06 -26.10 2.28
C GLY A 129 18.51 -26.45 1.92
N ALA A 130 19.37 -25.45 1.76
CA ALA A 130 20.79 -25.64 1.41
C ALA A 130 21.54 -26.49 2.45
N SER A 131 21.27 -26.29 3.74
CA SER A 131 21.87 -27.10 4.80
C SER A 131 21.38 -28.55 4.77
N THR A 132 20.12 -28.77 4.40
CA THR A 132 19.56 -30.12 4.26
C THR A 132 20.18 -30.84 3.05
N TYR A 133 20.30 -30.14 1.91
CA TYR A 133 21.03 -30.63 0.73
C TYR A 133 22.48 -31.00 1.05
N PHE A 134 23.18 -30.18 1.83
CA PHE A 134 24.55 -30.47 2.25
C PHE A 134 24.64 -31.80 3.02
N VAL A 135 23.76 -32.04 3.98
CA VAL A 135 23.73 -33.30 4.75
C VAL A 135 23.41 -34.50 3.85
N TRP A 136 22.48 -34.36 2.92
CA TRP A 136 22.13 -35.41 1.96
C TRP A 136 23.26 -35.70 0.97
N GLY A 137 23.97 -34.67 0.51
CA GLY A 137 25.14 -34.78 -0.36
C GLY A 137 26.28 -35.54 0.30
N VAL A 138 26.67 -35.14 1.52
CA VAL A 138 27.72 -35.84 2.32
C VAL A 138 27.29 -37.24 2.78
N SER A 139 26.00 -37.57 2.66
CA SER A 139 25.48 -38.91 2.95
C SER A 139 25.17 -39.73 1.70
N HIS A 140 25.47 -39.20 0.50
CA HIS A 140 25.23 -39.84 -0.80
C HIS A 140 23.77 -40.29 -1.05
N HIS A 141 22.78 -39.64 -0.41
CA HIS A 141 21.36 -39.99 -0.56
C HIS A 141 20.54 -38.93 -1.32
N ILE A 142 21.20 -37.93 -1.90
CA ILE A 142 20.55 -36.73 -2.46
C ILE A 142 19.53 -37.07 -3.57
N GLN A 143 19.88 -37.97 -4.50
CA GLN A 143 19.00 -38.33 -5.61
C GLN A 143 17.72 -39.04 -5.16
N HIS A 144 17.79 -39.85 -4.11
CA HIS A 144 16.63 -40.58 -3.60
C HIS A 144 15.72 -39.70 -2.73
N GLU A 145 16.30 -38.83 -1.89
CA GLU A 145 15.50 -38.05 -0.93
C GLU A 145 14.79 -36.84 -1.56
N ILE A 146 15.33 -36.23 -2.62
CA ILE A 146 14.71 -35.06 -3.30
C ILE A 146 13.33 -35.40 -3.86
N TRP A 147 13.20 -36.53 -4.54
CA TRP A 147 11.99 -36.93 -5.26
C TRP A 147 11.00 -37.69 -4.38
N LYS A 148 11.29 -37.81 -3.08
CA LYS A 148 10.51 -38.63 -2.18
C LYS A 148 9.21 -37.93 -1.81
N TRP A 149 8.10 -38.63 -2.05
CA TRP A 149 6.80 -38.28 -1.50
C TRP A 149 6.49 -39.19 -0.30
N GLN A 150 6.84 -38.72 0.91
CA GLN A 150 6.68 -39.51 2.12
C GLN A 150 5.20 -39.72 2.47
N LYS A 151 4.82 -40.97 2.79
CA LYS A 151 3.47 -41.29 3.28
C LYS A 151 3.20 -40.79 4.71
N LYS A 152 4.25 -40.57 5.50
CA LYS A 152 4.19 -40.11 6.90
C LYS A 152 5.27 -39.04 7.14
N GLY A 153 4.90 -37.97 7.83
CA GLY A 153 5.81 -36.86 8.15
C GLY A 153 5.87 -35.82 7.03
N ARG A 154 6.99 -35.10 6.97
CA ARG A 154 7.23 -33.98 6.05
C ARG A 154 7.53 -34.48 4.65
N ILE A 155 6.89 -33.89 3.64
CA ILE A 155 7.12 -34.23 2.24
C ILE A 155 8.28 -33.39 1.69
N TYR A 156 9.37 -34.04 1.25
CA TYR A 156 10.57 -33.33 0.80
C TYR A 156 10.38 -32.67 -0.56
N LEU A 157 9.82 -33.38 -1.54
CA LEU A 157 9.53 -32.81 -2.86
C LEU A 157 8.65 -31.55 -2.77
N ALA A 158 7.68 -31.53 -1.86
CA ALA A 158 6.84 -30.37 -1.62
C ALA A 158 7.63 -29.18 -1.04
N GLY A 159 8.62 -29.45 -0.18
CA GLY A 159 9.53 -28.43 0.34
C GLY A 159 10.33 -27.75 -0.77
N GLU A 160 10.80 -28.53 -1.74
CA GLU A 160 11.59 -27.97 -2.85
C GLU A 160 10.74 -27.18 -3.85
N ILE A 161 9.53 -27.66 -4.14
CA ILE A 161 8.59 -26.89 -4.97
C ILE A 161 8.25 -25.56 -4.27
N ALA A 162 8.02 -25.58 -2.95
CA ALA A 162 7.78 -24.37 -2.18
C ALA A 162 9.00 -23.44 -2.19
N LEU A 163 10.22 -23.95 -1.97
CA LEU A 163 11.43 -23.13 -1.97
C LEU A 163 11.69 -22.48 -3.33
N ILE A 164 11.55 -23.24 -4.43
CA ILE A 164 11.71 -22.72 -5.80
C ILE A 164 10.67 -21.64 -6.08
N ALA A 165 9.39 -21.88 -5.77
CA ALA A 165 8.34 -20.88 -5.94
C ALA A 165 8.64 -19.61 -5.12
N GLY A 166 9.07 -19.77 -3.86
CA GLY A 166 9.47 -18.67 -2.98
C GLY A 166 10.64 -17.85 -3.51
N LEU A 167 11.67 -18.53 -4.05
CA LEU A 167 12.85 -17.87 -4.66
C LEU A 167 12.46 -17.09 -5.92
N VAL A 168 11.62 -17.65 -6.79
CA VAL A 168 11.12 -16.94 -7.98
C VAL A 168 10.35 -15.68 -7.58
N ILE A 169 9.44 -15.79 -6.61
CA ILE A 169 8.69 -14.65 -6.07
C ILE A 169 9.67 -13.59 -5.53
N TRP A 170 10.67 -14.00 -4.76
CA TRP A 170 11.61 -13.07 -4.12
C TRP A 170 12.46 -12.32 -5.14
N VAL A 171 13.06 -13.04 -6.10
CA VAL A 171 13.90 -12.45 -7.16
C VAL A 171 13.10 -11.44 -7.98
N THR A 172 11.90 -11.79 -8.43
CA THR A 172 11.08 -10.86 -9.24
C THR A 172 10.54 -9.68 -8.43
N SER A 173 10.47 -9.81 -7.09
CA SER A 173 10.07 -8.74 -6.18
C SER A 173 11.18 -7.75 -5.84
N LEU A 174 12.44 -8.01 -6.25
CA LEU A 174 13.55 -7.08 -6.04
C LEU A 174 13.29 -5.73 -6.72
N PRO A 175 13.60 -4.59 -6.07
CA PRO A 175 13.33 -3.25 -6.61
C PRO A 175 13.89 -3.02 -8.02
N GLN A 176 15.03 -3.62 -8.35
CA GLN A 176 15.70 -3.53 -9.63
C GLN A 176 14.88 -4.16 -10.76
N ILE A 177 14.20 -5.28 -10.49
CA ILE A 177 13.36 -6.00 -11.45
C ILE A 177 11.98 -5.37 -11.47
N ARG A 178 11.32 -5.25 -10.32
CA ARG A 178 9.94 -4.76 -10.19
C ARG A 178 9.74 -3.37 -10.79
N ARG A 179 10.70 -2.45 -10.62
CA ARG A 179 10.61 -1.08 -11.19
C ARG A 179 10.76 -1.04 -12.71
N ARG A 180 11.42 -2.03 -13.31
CA ARG A 180 11.64 -2.11 -14.77
C ARG A 180 10.61 -2.98 -15.48
N LYS A 181 10.11 -4.01 -14.80
CA LYS A 181 9.22 -5.06 -15.33
C LYS A 181 8.13 -5.38 -14.30
N PHE A 182 7.20 -4.44 -14.14
CA PHE A 182 6.12 -4.54 -13.14
C PHE A 182 5.23 -5.77 -13.38
N GLU A 183 4.95 -6.11 -14.63
CA GLU A 183 4.07 -7.22 -15.01
C GLU A 183 4.66 -8.57 -14.61
N ILE A 184 5.98 -8.76 -14.83
CA ILE A 184 6.69 -9.98 -14.41
C ILE A 184 6.58 -10.15 -12.90
N PHE A 185 6.87 -9.08 -12.14
CA PHE A 185 6.66 -9.06 -10.70
C PHE A 185 5.21 -9.43 -10.35
N TYR A 186 4.23 -8.72 -10.92
CA TYR A 186 2.82 -8.87 -10.57
C TYR A 186 2.33 -10.31 -10.76
N TYR A 187 2.59 -10.91 -11.92
CA TYR A 187 2.12 -12.27 -12.23
C TYR A 187 2.89 -13.34 -11.47
N THR A 188 4.22 -13.25 -11.37
CA THR A 188 5.00 -14.25 -10.61
C THR A 188 4.72 -14.19 -9.12
N HIS A 189 4.38 -13.02 -8.57
CA HIS A 189 4.03 -12.91 -7.16
C HIS A 189 2.78 -13.73 -6.79
N HIS A 190 1.87 -14.00 -7.73
CA HIS A 190 0.70 -14.88 -7.52
C HIS A 190 1.08 -16.35 -7.27
N LEU A 191 2.33 -16.75 -7.54
CA LEU A 191 2.87 -18.05 -7.15
C LEU A 191 2.87 -18.25 -5.62
N TYR A 192 2.55 -17.23 -4.82
CA TYR A 192 2.32 -17.39 -3.38
C TYR A 192 1.28 -18.49 -3.10
N THR A 193 0.30 -18.69 -3.98
CA THR A 193 -0.69 -19.78 -3.84
C THR A 193 -0.02 -21.14 -3.93
N VAL A 194 0.87 -21.33 -4.91
CA VAL A 194 1.68 -22.55 -5.07
C VAL A 194 2.57 -22.74 -3.84
N PHE A 195 3.27 -21.69 -3.42
CA PHE A 195 4.11 -21.71 -2.22
C PHE A 195 3.33 -22.18 -0.98
N LEU A 196 2.14 -21.62 -0.70
CA LEU A 196 1.35 -21.96 0.48
C LEU A 196 0.83 -23.40 0.45
N VAL A 197 0.37 -23.89 -0.71
CA VAL A 197 -0.12 -25.26 -0.87
C VAL A 197 1.01 -26.27 -0.67
N PHE A 198 2.17 -26.05 -1.27
CA PHE A 198 3.30 -26.95 -1.11
C PHE A 198 3.99 -26.81 0.26
N PHE A 199 3.97 -25.63 0.88
CA PHE A 199 4.38 -25.43 2.26
C PHE A 199 3.52 -26.26 3.23
N LEU A 200 2.20 -26.33 3.02
CA LEU A 200 1.32 -27.17 3.83
C LEU A 200 1.74 -28.63 3.77
N PHE A 201 1.93 -29.19 2.57
CA PHE A 201 2.37 -30.58 2.41
C PHE A 201 3.77 -30.83 2.99
N HIS A 202 4.65 -29.84 2.92
CA HIS A 202 6.00 -29.94 3.47
C HIS A 202 6.01 -29.89 5.01
N ALA A 203 5.35 -28.88 5.60
CA ALA A 203 5.42 -28.59 7.02
C ALA A 203 4.47 -29.48 7.85
N GLY A 204 3.32 -29.84 7.29
CA GLY A 204 2.25 -30.60 7.92
C GLY A 204 1.36 -29.76 8.86
N ASP A 205 0.23 -30.35 9.25
CA ASP A 205 -0.84 -29.82 10.10
C ASP A 205 -0.38 -28.91 11.24
N ARG A 206 0.49 -29.42 12.13
CA ARG A 206 0.90 -28.69 13.33
C ARG A 206 1.57 -27.34 13.01
N HIS A 207 2.38 -27.29 11.97
CA HIS A 207 3.12 -26.09 11.57
C HIS A 207 2.24 -25.14 10.76
N PHE A 208 1.32 -25.70 9.96
CA PHE A 208 0.39 -24.88 9.21
C PHE A 208 -0.57 -24.11 10.10
N TYR A 209 -0.98 -24.65 11.26
CA TYR A 209 -1.81 -23.92 12.21
C TYR A 209 -1.19 -22.61 12.71
N THR A 210 0.15 -22.52 12.79
CA THR A 210 0.85 -21.28 13.14
C THR A 210 0.66 -20.19 12.08
N VAL A 211 0.61 -20.59 10.81
CA VAL A 211 0.53 -19.70 9.64
C VAL A 211 -0.92 -19.43 9.22
N PHE A 212 -1.84 -20.34 9.55
CA PHE A 212 -3.22 -20.33 9.08
C PHE A 212 -3.96 -19.04 9.42
N SER A 213 -3.72 -18.44 10.59
CA SER A 213 -4.36 -17.17 10.98
C SER A 213 -4.09 -16.04 9.99
N GLY A 214 -2.85 -15.89 9.54
CA GLY A 214 -2.46 -14.90 8.52
C GLY A 214 -3.09 -15.20 7.16
N VAL A 215 -3.13 -16.47 6.75
CA VAL A 215 -3.76 -16.92 5.49
C VAL A 215 -5.28 -16.69 5.52
N PHE A 216 -5.91 -16.97 6.66
CA PHE A 216 -7.33 -16.77 6.89
C PHE A 216 -7.70 -15.29 6.77
N LEU A 217 -7.01 -14.42 7.51
CA LEU A 217 -7.25 -12.97 7.47
C LEU A 217 -6.99 -12.39 6.08
N PHE A 218 -5.95 -12.84 5.38
CA PHE A 218 -5.64 -12.37 4.03
C PHE A 218 -6.71 -12.75 3.01
N SER A 219 -7.20 -13.99 3.07
CA SER A 219 -8.28 -14.47 2.20
C SER A 219 -9.60 -13.76 2.49
N LEU A 220 -9.90 -13.49 3.76
CA LEU A 220 -11.06 -12.73 4.16
C LEU A 220 -10.97 -11.27 3.70
N ASP A 221 -9.80 -10.65 3.78
CA ASP A 221 -9.53 -9.34 3.20
C ASP A 221 -9.67 -9.35 1.66
N LYS A 222 -9.21 -10.42 0.98
CA LYS A 222 -9.47 -10.62 -0.47
C LYS A 222 -10.96 -10.70 -0.77
N LEU A 223 -11.73 -11.44 0.04
CA LEU A 223 -13.18 -11.54 -0.09
C LEU A 223 -13.86 -10.17 0.04
N LEU A 224 -13.54 -9.42 1.09
CA LEU A 224 -14.11 -8.08 1.29
C LEU A 224 -13.80 -7.14 0.11
N ARG A 225 -12.58 -7.20 -0.45
CA ARG A 225 -12.20 -6.44 -1.65
C ARG A 225 -12.96 -6.86 -2.91
N LEU A 226 -13.15 -8.17 -3.11
CA LEU A 226 -13.95 -8.70 -4.23
C LEU A 226 -15.39 -8.21 -4.15
N ILE A 227 -15.98 -8.25 -2.95
CA ILE A 227 -17.30 -7.70 -2.69
C ILE A 227 -17.27 -6.22 -3.03
N GLN A 228 -16.40 -5.42 -2.41
CA GLN A 228 -16.27 -3.96 -2.59
C GLN A 228 -16.14 -3.51 -4.04
N SER A 229 -15.39 -4.26 -4.86
CA SER A 229 -15.17 -3.96 -6.27
C SER A 229 -16.34 -4.20 -7.23
N SER A 230 -17.43 -4.82 -6.75
CA SER A 230 -18.57 -5.22 -7.57
C SER A 230 -19.88 -4.59 -7.09
N PRO A 231 -20.65 -3.84 -7.90
CA PRO A 231 -20.59 -3.79 -9.35
C PRO A 231 -19.54 -2.80 -9.88
N LYS A 232 -19.15 -2.98 -11.14
CA LYS A 232 -18.26 -2.07 -11.86
C LYS A 232 -18.98 -0.76 -12.14
N THR A 233 -18.25 0.35 -12.11
CA THR A 233 -18.72 1.67 -12.50
C THR A 233 -18.23 2.05 -13.90
N CYS A 234 -18.56 3.25 -14.36
CA CYS A 234 -18.10 3.81 -15.63
C CYS A 234 -17.45 5.18 -15.43
N ILE A 235 -16.47 5.50 -16.28
CA ILE A 235 -15.83 6.82 -16.28
C ILE A 235 -16.85 7.85 -16.77
N VAL A 236 -17.05 8.93 -16.00
CA VAL A 236 -17.96 10.03 -16.37
C VAL A 236 -17.27 10.93 -17.38
N SER A 237 -16.06 11.37 -17.05
CA SER A 237 -15.27 12.27 -17.87
C SER A 237 -13.79 11.98 -17.71
N ALA A 238 -13.01 12.31 -18.73
CA ALA A 238 -11.55 12.25 -18.69
C ALA A 238 -10.96 13.57 -19.19
N ARG A 239 -9.94 14.08 -18.52
CA ARG A 239 -9.18 15.26 -18.94
C ARG A 239 -7.78 14.86 -19.36
N ILE A 240 -7.36 15.22 -20.57
CA ILE A 240 -6.06 14.85 -21.14
C ILE A 240 -5.10 16.04 -21.02
N PHE A 241 -3.92 15.78 -20.46
CA PHE A 241 -2.87 16.77 -20.23
C PHE A 241 -1.68 16.62 -21.20
N PRO A 242 -0.97 17.71 -21.54
CA PRO A 242 0.21 17.68 -22.41
C PRO A 242 1.34 16.77 -21.94
N SER A 243 1.49 16.55 -20.62
CA SER A 243 2.56 15.73 -20.03
C SER A 243 2.35 14.20 -20.14
N LYS A 244 1.50 13.74 -21.06
CA LYS A 244 0.99 12.36 -21.11
C LYS A 244 0.40 11.93 -19.77
N ALA A 245 -0.48 12.76 -19.22
CA ALA A 245 -1.27 12.45 -18.04
C ALA A 245 -2.76 12.54 -18.37
N VAL A 246 -3.58 11.76 -17.67
CA VAL A 246 -5.04 11.80 -17.77
C VAL A 246 -5.62 11.91 -16.37
N GLU A 247 -6.55 12.84 -16.18
CA GLU A 247 -7.43 12.81 -15.03
C GLU A 247 -8.69 12.04 -15.34
N LEU A 248 -9.03 11.07 -14.50
CA LEU A 248 -10.29 10.35 -14.57
C LEU A 248 -11.26 10.90 -13.54
N ILE A 249 -12.47 11.24 -13.99
CA ILE A 249 -13.58 11.67 -13.14
C ILE A 249 -14.57 10.51 -13.07
N LEU A 250 -14.77 10.01 -11.86
CA LEU A 250 -15.56 8.82 -11.56
C LEU A 250 -16.77 9.22 -10.70
N PRO A 251 -17.92 8.52 -10.84
CA PRO A 251 -19.12 8.85 -10.07
C PRO A 251 -18.99 8.36 -8.64
N LYS A 252 -19.44 9.15 -7.67
CA LYS A 252 -19.31 8.87 -6.24
C LYS A 252 -20.66 8.98 -5.53
N ASP A 253 -20.95 8.04 -4.63
CA ASP A 253 -22.14 8.14 -3.78
C ASP A 253 -21.94 9.31 -2.79
N SER A 254 -23.01 10.07 -2.53
CA SER A 254 -22.94 11.25 -1.65
C SER A 254 -22.67 10.88 -0.18
N ARG A 255 -23.04 9.66 0.24
CA ARG A 255 -22.77 9.13 1.58
C ARG A 255 -21.32 8.69 1.74
N LEU A 256 -20.60 8.44 0.65
CA LEU A 256 -19.19 8.09 0.71
C LEU A 256 -18.38 9.34 1.06
N LYS A 257 -17.83 9.30 2.28
CA LYS A 257 -16.86 10.29 2.78
C LYS A 257 -15.47 9.67 2.81
N TYR A 258 -14.49 10.44 2.35
CA TYR A 258 -13.08 10.05 2.37
C TYR A 258 -12.22 11.22 2.82
N MET A 259 -11.06 10.89 3.37
CA MET A 259 -10.10 11.88 3.87
C MET A 259 -9.11 12.27 2.75
N PRO A 260 -8.55 13.48 2.76
CA PRO A 260 -7.36 13.81 1.98
C PRO A 260 -6.27 12.74 2.10
N THR A 261 -5.45 12.60 1.06
CA THR A 261 -4.41 11.57 0.90
C THR A 261 -4.93 10.14 0.76
N SER A 262 -6.25 9.94 0.66
CA SER A 262 -6.81 8.63 0.38
C SER A 262 -6.47 8.15 -1.04
N VAL A 263 -6.40 6.84 -1.20
CA VAL A 263 -6.04 6.11 -2.43
C VAL A 263 -7.19 5.19 -2.83
N ILE A 264 -7.41 5.07 -4.13
CA ILE A 264 -8.28 4.04 -4.71
C ILE A 264 -7.46 3.08 -5.57
N PHE A 265 -7.90 1.84 -5.65
CA PHE A 265 -7.38 0.86 -6.59
C PHE A 265 -8.34 0.73 -7.77
N LEU A 266 -7.80 0.88 -8.97
CA LEU A 266 -8.54 0.79 -10.22
C LEU A 266 -8.18 -0.48 -10.97
N LYS A 267 -9.19 -1.12 -11.54
CA LYS A 267 -9.04 -2.17 -12.54
C LYS A 267 -9.93 -1.86 -13.73
N ILE A 268 -9.33 -1.83 -14.92
CA ILE A 268 -10.04 -1.56 -16.18
C ILE A 268 -10.02 -2.85 -17.01
N PRO A 269 -11.15 -3.58 -17.08
CA PRO A 269 -11.20 -4.87 -17.77
C PRO A 269 -10.84 -4.80 -19.26
N ALA A 270 -11.00 -3.65 -19.91
CA ALA A 270 -10.59 -3.43 -21.29
C ALA A 270 -9.06 -3.50 -21.48
N ILE A 271 -8.28 -3.30 -20.42
CA ILE A 271 -6.81 -3.37 -20.44
C ILE A 271 -6.34 -4.69 -19.81
N SER A 272 -6.86 -5.03 -18.62
CA SER A 272 -6.48 -6.24 -17.91
C SER A 272 -7.59 -6.70 -16.95
N HIS A 273 -7.86 -8.01 -16.97
CA HIS A 273 -8.82 -8.64 -16.06
C HIS A 273 -8.28 -8.87 -14.63
N LEU A 274 -6.95 -8.83 -14.46
CA LEU A 274 -6.29 -9.21 -13.21
C LEU A 274 -5.60 -8.04 -12.52
N GLN A 275 -5.12 -7.04 -13.25
CA GLN A 275 -4.28 -5.98 -12.69
C GLN A 275 -5.09 -4.92 -11.94
N TRP A 276 -4.60 -4.59 -10.75
CA TRP A 276 -5.11 -3.53 -9.89
C TRP A 276 -4.01 -2.50 -9.65
N HIS A 277 -4.29 -1.24 -9.94
CA HIS A 277 -3.34 -0.13 -9.78
C HIS A 277 -3.88 0.91 -8.82
N SER A 278 -3.03 1.34 -7.87
CA SER A 278 -3.37 2.36 -6.88
C SER A 278 -3.13 3.77 -7.40
N PHE A 279 -4.09 4.67 -7.16
CA PHE A 279 -3.97 6.09 -7.47
C PHE A 279 -4.51 6.95 -6.32
N SER A 280 -3.78 8.00 -5.97
CA SER A 280 -4.21 8.99 -4.98
C SER A 280 -5.37 9.81 -5.52
N ILE A 281 -6.37 10.00 -4.68
CA ILE A 281 -7.51 10.89 -4.96
C ILE A 281 -7.01 12.33 -4.91
N ILE A 282 -7.43 13.15 -5.86
CA ILE A 282 -7.10 14.58 -5.92
C ILE A 282 -8.28 15.49 -5.52
N SER A 283 -9.52 15.00 -5.65
CA SER A 283 -10.75 15.69 -5.26
C SER A 283 -10.92 15.77 -3.74
N SER A 284 -11.74 16.71 -3.25
CA SER A 284 -12.15 16.77 -1.83
C SER A 284 -13.54 16.18 -1.66
N SER A 285 -13.71 15.32 -0.64
CA SER A 285 -15.01 14.73 -0.33
C SER A 285 -16.07 15.74 0.17
N ARG A 286 -15.65 16.96 0.54
CA ARG A 286 -16.53 18.03 1.02
C ARG A 286 -17.09 18.85 -0.13
N VAL A 287 -16.23 19.20 -1.09
CA VAL A 287 -16.59 19.97 -2.29
C VAL A 287 -17.26 19.08 -3.31
N ASP A 288 -16.61 17.96 -3.64
CA ASP A 288 -17.01 17.06 -4.70
C ASP A 288 -17.97 15.99 -4.16
N VAL A 289 -19.23 16.37 -3.97
CA VAL A 289 -20.25 15.51 -3.35
C VAL A 289 -20.53 14.26 -4.19
N HIS A 290 -20.51 14.37 -5.52
CA HIS A 290 -20.94 13.32 -6.45
C HIS A 290 -19.83 12.75 -7.34
N ILE A 291 -18.61 13.26 -7.24
CA ILE A 291 -17.48 12.80 -8.05
C ILE A 291 -16.26 12.46 -7.20
N ILE A 292 -15.40 11.64 -7.77
CA ILE A 292 -14.06 11.36 -7.26
C ILE A 292 -13.10 11.42 -8.45
N SER A 293 -12.03 12.19 -8.34
CA SER A 293 -11.05 12.34 -9.42
C SER A 293 -9.66 11.85 -9.03
N VAL A 294 -8.97 11.28 -10.02
CA VAL A 294 -7.59 10.80 -9.91
C VAL A 294 -6.80 11.24 -11.13
N ILE A 295 -5.54 11.64 -10.95
CA ILE A 295 -4.63 11.95 -12.05
C ILE A 295 -3.64 10.80 -12.23
N ILE A 296 -3.52 10.32 -13.47
CA ILE A 296 -2.70 9.18 -13.86
C ILE A 296 -1.70 9.62 -14.92
N LYS A 297 -0.40 9.52 -14.59
CA LYS A 297 0.69 9.80 -15.53
C LYS A 297 1.13 8.51 -16.25
N CYS A 298 1.46 8.61 -17.53
CA CYS A 298 1.97 7.50 -18.32
C CYS A 298 3.42 7.17 -17.95
N GLU A 299 3.61 6.15 -17.11
CA GLU A 299 4.93 5.68 -16.67
C GLU A 299 5.16 4.18 -16.91
N GLY A 300 4.13 3.43 -17.34
CA GLY A 300 4.22 1.99 -17.60
C GLY A 300 3.27 1.55 -18.71
N TRP A 301 3.29 0.26 -19.02
CA TRP A 301 2.46 -0.29 -20.10
C TRP A 301 0.97 -0.10 -19.80
N TRP A 302 0.50 -0.45 -18.59
CA TRP A 302 -0.92 -0.30 -18.23
C TRP A 302 -1.40 1.15 -18.29
N THR A 303 -0.60 2.11 -17.79
CA THR A 303 -0.98 3.54 -17.82
C THR A 303 -0.92 4.14 -19.22
N SER A 304 0.00 3.66 -20.07
CA SER A 304 0.06 4.06 -21.49
C SER A 304 -1.13 3.50 -22.26
N SER A 305 -1.47 2.22 -22.07
CA SER A 305 -2.66 1.60 -22.66
C SER A 305 -3.95 2.30 -22.26
N LEU A 306 -4.04 2.82 -21.03
CA LEU A 306 -5.16 3.65 -20.59
C LEU A 306 -5.21 4.99 -21.32
N TYR A 307 -4.08 5.67 -21.44
CA TYR A 307 -3.98 6.92 -22.19
C TYR A 307 -4.40 6.72 -23.63
N ASP A 308 -3.87 5.69 -24.31
CA ASP A 308 -4.19 5.37 -25.70
C ASP A 308 -5.65 4.99 -25.87
N LEU A 309 -6.23 4.22 -24.92
CA LEU A 309 -7.65 3.87 -24.91
C LEU A 309 -8.55 5.10 -24.85
N ILE A 310 -8.20 6.09 -24.01
CA ILE A 310 -8.96 7.33 -23.85
C ILE A 310 -8.75 8.25 -25.05
N HIS A 311 -7.51 8.35 -25.53
CA HIS A 311 -7.17 9.15 -26.71
C HIS A 311 -7.89 8.63 -27.97
N ALA A 312 -7.99 7.31 -28.14
CA ALA A 312 -8.73 6.71 -29.25
C ALA A 312 -10.25 6.93 -29.20
N GLN A 313 -10.80 7.37 -28.07
CA GLN A 313 -12.20 7.81 -27.99
C GLN A 313 -12.37 9.26 -28.42
N LEU A 314 -11.32 10.09 -28.33
CA LEU A 314 -11.38 11.50 -28.71
C LEU A 314 -11.67 11.68 -30.21
N ASP A 315 -11.18 10.75 -31.04
CA ASP A 315 -11.32 10.80 -32.50
C ASP A 315 -12.66 10.23 -33.01
N LYS A 316 -13.54 9.78 -32.10
CA LYS A 316 -14.84 9.19 -32.45
C LYS A 316 -15.97 10.20 -32.27
N ASP A 317 -16.96 10.12 -33.16
CA ASP A 317 -18.22 10.88 -33.03
C ASP A 317 -18.88 10.65 -31.66
N ALA A 318 -19.50 11.70 -31.11
CA ALA A 318 -20.14 11.67 -29.78
C ALA A 318 -21.16 10.52 -29.62
N ASP A 319 -21.84 10.13 -30.69
CA ASP A 319 -22.82 9.03 -30.71
C ASP A 319 -22.18 7.62 -30.68
N LYS A 320 -20.89 7.50 -30.97
CA LYS A 320 -20.15 6.22 -30.97
C LYS A 320 -19.25 6.04 -29.74
N MET A 321 -19.19 7.02 -28.83
CA MET A 321 -18.38 6.92 -27.62
C MET A 321 -18.97 5.90 -26.66
N LYS A 322 -18.21 4.83 -26.42
CA LYS A 322 -18.60 3.77 -25.45
C LYS A 322 -18.07 4.11 -24.06
N GLY A 323 -18.93 3.96 -23.06
CA GLY A 323 -18.53 4.05 -21.65
C GLY A 323 -17.45 3.02 -21.31
N ILE A 324 -16.39 3.47 -20.63
CA ILE A 324 -15.30 2.61 -20.18
C ILE A 324 -15.63 2.09 -18.79
N SER A 325 -15.80 0.77 -18.66
CA SER A 325 -16.08 0.13 -17.36
C SER A 325 -14.83 0.05 -16.49
N VAL A 326 -14.98 0.37 -15.20
CA VAL A 326 -13.92 0.40 -14.19
C VAL A 326 -14.41 -0.27 -12.91
N ALA A 327 -13.62 -1.19 -12.36
CA ALA A 327 -13.82 -1.73 -11.02
C ALA A 327 -12.96 -0.94 -10.03
N ILE A 328 -13.54 -0.59 -8.87
CA ILE A 328 -12.91 0.31 -7.90
C ILE A 328 -12.90 -0.34 -6.52
N GLU A 329 -11.74 -0.33 -5.88
CA GLU A 329 -11.51 -0.74 -4.50
C GLU A 329 -10.99 0.49 -3.70
N GLY A 330 -11.40 0.62 -2.44
CA GLY A 330 -11.15 1.82 -1.62
C GLY A 330 -12.39 2.72 -1.51
N PRO A 331 -12.25 3.97 -1.02
CA PRO A 331 -11.01 4.66 -0.70
C PRO A 331 -10.32 4.14 0.57
N TYR A 332 -9.01 4.00 0.53
CA TYR A 332 -8.15 3.70 1.68
C TYR A 332 -7.38 4.95 2.05
N GLY A 333 -7.48 5.39 3.31
CA GLY A 333 -6.87 6.63 3.74
C GLY A 333 -6.60 6.67 5.24
N PRO A 334 -5.99 7.76 5.71
CA PRO A 334 -5.64 7.91 7.12
C PRO A 334 -6.89 7.86 8.02
N ALA A 335 -6.67 7.50 9.29
CA ALA A 335 -7.73 7.54 10.31
C ALA A 335 -8.03 8.97 10.79
N SER A 336 -7.04 9.87 10.73
CA SER A 336 -7.14 11.26 11.19
C SER A 336 -6.38 12.21 10.26
N LEU A 337 -6.76 13.49 10.28
CA LEU A 337 -6.09 14.57 9.55
C LEU A 337 -4.98 15.18 10.40
N ASP A 338 -3.87 14.46 10.55
CA ASP A 338 -2.79 14.88 11.43
C ASP A 338 -2.09 16.17 10.96
N PHE A 339 -2.14 16.47 9.66
CA PHE A 339 -1.58 17.71 9.10
C PHE A 339 -2.33 18.99 9.52
N LEU A 340 -3.56 18.89 10.04
CA LEU A 340 -4.31 20.03 10.56
C LEU A 340 -3.81 20.50 11.93
N LYS A 341 -2.93 19.72 12.58
CA LYS A 341 -2.39 20.05 13.91
C LYS A 341 -1.27 21.10 13.86
N TYR A 342 -0.75 21.40 12.67
CA TYR A 342 0.38 22.30 12.47
C TYR A 342 -0.06 23.73 12.19
N ASP A 343 0.74 24.70 12.64
CA ASP A 343 0.49 26.12 12.37
C ASP A 343 0.95 26.48 10.94
N SER A 344 2.01 25.83 10.44
CA SER A 344 2.47 25.93 9.04
C SER A 344 2.80 24.58 8.43
N LEU A 345 2.66 24.46 7.11
CA LEU A 345 3.00 23.26 6.34
C LEU A 345 4.08 23.52 5.28
N LEU A 346 5.10 22.67 5.26
CA LEU A 346 6.08 22.56 4.18
C LEU A 346 5.81 21.27 3.42
N MET A 347 5.29 21.38 2.20
CA MET A 347 4.98 20.25 1.33
C MET A 347 6.07 20.12 0.26
N VAL A 348 6.71 18.96 0.14
CA VAL A 348 7.77 18.69 -0.84
C VAL A 348 7.33 17.55 -1.76
N ALA A 349 7.00 17.88 -3.02
CA ALA A 349 6.52 16.94 -4.02
C ALA A 349 7.57 16.70 -5.11
N GLY A 350 7.66 15.45 -5.58
CA GLY A 350 8.48 15.05 -6.72
C GLY A 350 7.64 14.35 -7.79
N GLY A 351 7.57 14.91 -8.99
CA GLY A 351 6.84 14.34 -10.13
C GLY A 351 5.37 14.03 -9.81
N SER A 352 4.91 12.81 -10.10
CA SER A 352 3.54 12.34 -9.80
C SER A 352 3.20 12.32 -8.30
N GLY A 353 4.20 12.46 -7.41
CA GLY A 353 4.03 12.58 -5.96
C GLY A 353 3.30 13.84 -5.49
N ILE A 354 2.96 14.77 -6.40
CA ILE A 354 2.13 15.95 -6.09
C ILE A 354 0.66 15.60 -5.80
N THR A 355 0.17 14.51 -6.38
CA THR A 355 -1.25 14.09 -6.33
C THR A 355 -1.87 14.08 -4.92
N PRO A 356 -1.27 13.51 -3.85
CA PRO A 356 -1.85 13.58 -2.51
C PRO A 356 -1.95 15.00 -1.97
N PHE A 357 -1.02 15.90 -2.30
CA PHE A 357 -1.07 17.29 -1.84
C PHE A 357 -2.19 18.07 -2.51
N LEU A 358 -2.57 17.72 -3.74
CA LEU A 358 -3.75 18.33 -4.39
C LEU A 358 -5.02 18.09 -3.57
N SER A 359 -5.19 16.90 -2.99
CA SER A 359 -6.34 16.62 -2.12
C SER A 359 -6.30 17.38 -0.78
N ILE A 360 -5.09 17.63 -0.25
CA ILE A 360 -4.92 18.43 0.96
C ILE A 360 -5.28 19.88 0.66
N LEU A 361 -4.76 20.42 -0.43
CA LEU A 361 -5.00 21.80 -0.86
C LEU A 361 -6.49 22.03 -1.19
N ALA A 362 -7.13 21.09 -1.90
CA ALA A 362 -8.57 21.15 -2.18
C ALA A 362 -9.42 21.15 -0.90
N GLU A 363 -9.03 20.38 0.12
CA GLU A 363 -9.71 20.38 1.42
C GLU A 363 -9.54 21.72 2.17
N ILE A 364 -8.33 22.30 2.13
CA ILE A 364 -8.02 23.57 2.78
C ILE A 364 -8.78 24.72 2.10
N ASP A 365 -8.80 24.76 0.77
CA ASP A 365 -9.50 25.78 -0.02
C ASP A 365 -11.02 25.76 0.25
N SER A 366 -11.57 24.57 0.48
CA SER A 366 -13.02 24.40 0.67
C SER A 366 -13.60 25.01 1.95
N THR A 367 -12.79 25.37 2.95
CA THR A 367 -13.33 25.54 4.31
C THR A 367 -13.65 26.99 4.71
N THR A 368 -14.87 27.17 5.21
CA THR A 368 -15.41 28.41 5.79
C THR A 368 -15.03 28.52 7.28
N SER A 369 -14.04 29.38 7.61
CA SER A 369 -13.65 30.03 8.90
C SER A 369 -13.70 29.30 10.27
N LYS A 370 -14.30 28.12 10.43
CA LYS A 370 -14.58 27.51 11.75
C LYS A 370 -13.56 26.49 12.24
N THR A 371 -12.61 26.06 11.41
CA THR A 371 -11.57 25.09 11.80
C THR A 371 -10.18 25.69 11.68
N ARG A 372 -9.31 25.44 12.67
CA ARG A 372 -7.92 25.90 12.71
C ARG A 372 -7.13 25.16 11.62
N PHE A 373 -6.89 25.83 10.51
CA PHE A 373 -5.99 25.35 9.45
C PHE A 373 -4.61 26.00 9.59
N PRO A 374 -3.58 25.40 8.97
CA PRO A 374 -2.29 26.05 8.81
C PRO A 374 -2.46 27.38 8.08
N SER A 375 -1.97 28.47 8.66
CA SER A 375 -2.09 29.80 8.07
C SER A 375 -1.15 30.00 6.87
N ARG A 376 -0.04 29.24 6.85
CA ARG A 376 1.01 29.33 5.83
C ARG A 376 1.35 27.94 5.27
N ILE A 377 1.34 27.83 3.95
CA ILE A 377 1.68 26.62 3.21
C ILE A 377 2.75 26.96 2.18
N GLN A 378 3.88 26.27 2.23
CA GLN A 378 4.89 26.33 1.18
C GLN A 378 4.94 24.99 0.45
N LEU A 379 4.67 25.02 -0.85
CA LEU A 379 4.77 23.88 -1.75
C LEU A 379 6.08 23.98 -2.54
N VAL A 380 7.00 23.06 -2.28
CA VAL A 380 8.20 22.83 -3.08
C VAL A 380 7.89 21.70 -4.06
N TYR A 381 7.82 22.01 -5.35
CA TYR A 381 7.49 21.04 -6.37
C TYR A 381 8.68 20.81 -7.31
N VAL A 382 9.17 19.58 -7.36
CA VAL A 382 10.33 19.17 -8.15
C VAL A 382 9.88 18.34 -9.33
N ILE A 383 10.10 18.84 -10.54
CA ILE A 383 9.74 18.18 -11.80
C ILE A 383 10.96 17.99 -12.70
N LYS A 384 10.87 17.01 -13.60
CA LYS A 384 11.92 16.76 -14.59
C LYS A 384 11.82 17.74 -15.75
N LYS A 385 10.61 17.88 -16.30
CA LYS A 385 10.28 18.69 -17.48
C LYS A 385 9.21 19.72 -17.13
N ALA A 386 9.23 20.91 -17.72
CA ALA A 386 8.26 21.96 -17.44
C ALA A 386 6.81 21.52 -17.77
N GLN A 387 6.62 20.63 -18.74
CA GLN A 387 5.31 20.07 -19.09
C GLN A 387 4.58 19.43 -17.90
N ASP A 388 5.30 18.86 -16.92
CA ASP A 388 4.72 18.25 -15.72
C ASP A 388 4.05 19.26 -14.78
N PHE A 389 4.24 20.56 -15.02
CA PHE A 389 3.55 21.64 -14.32
C PHE A 389 2.03 21.56 -14.48
N CYS A 390 1.53 21.00 -15.59
CA CYS A 390 0.10 20.83 -15.84
C CYS A 390 -0.62 20.00 -14.76
N LEU A 391 0.10 19.20 -13.97
CA LEU A 391 -0.48 18.42 -12.86
C LEU A 391 -1.03 19.31 -11.75
N LEU A 392 -0.64 20.59 -11.68
CA LEU A 392 -1.19 21.58 -10.75
C LEU A 392 -2.52 22.20 -11.23
N HIS A 393 -3.07 21.76 -12.36
CA HIS A 393 -4.29 22.34 -12.95
C HIS A 393 -5.46 22.39 -11.96
N SER A 394 -5.62 21.39 -11.09
CA SER A 394 -6.72 21.34 -10.11
C SER A 394 -6.66 22.44 -9.05
N ILE A 395 -5.47 23.03 -8.81
CA ILE A 395 -5.27 24.13 -7.84
C ILE A 395 -4.97 25.46 -8.54
N SER A 396 -5.24 25.55 -9.85
CA SER A 396 -5.02 26.76 -10.66
C SER A 396 -5.61 28.03 -10.02
N HIS A 397 -6.83 27.95 -9.52
CA HIS A 397 -7.51 29.05 -8.83
C HIS A 397 -6.76 29.48 -7.56
N MET A 398 -6.21 28.56 -6.78
CA MET A 398 -5.44 28.88 -5.58
C MET A 398 -4.10 29.56 -5.90
N LEU A 399 -3.51 29.24 -7.05
CA LEU A 399 -2.27 29.88 -7.53
C LEU A 399 -2.52 31.28 -8.10
N LEU A 400 -3.71 31.53 -8.64
CA LEU A 400 -4.07 32.80 -9.27
C LEU A 400 -4.72 33.79 -8.30
N SER A 401 -5.51 33.29 -7.34
CA SER A 401 -6.17 34.14 -6.35
C SER A 401 -5.14 34.83 -5.46
N LYS A 402 -5.30 36.14 -5.25
CA LYS A 402 -4.53 36.90 -4.26
C LYS A 402 -4.70 36.20 -2.91
N SER A 403 -3.61 36.00 -2.16
CA SER A 403 -3.66 35.28 -0.88
C SER A 403 -4.84 35.78 -0.04
N ASN A 404 -5.92 35.00 0.02
CA ASN A 404 -7.04 35.35 0.88
C ASN A 404 -6.51 35.36 2.31
N GLU A 405 -7.06 36.21 3.18
CA GLU A 405 -6.67 36.34 4.61
C GLU A 405 -6.69 35.01 5.40
N LYS A 406 -7.20 33.92 4.80
CA LYS A 406 -7.40 32.60 5.41
C LYS A 406 -6.22 31.63 5.21
N CYS A 407 -5.50 31.67 4.09
CA CYS A 407 -4.43 30.72 3.79
C CYS A 407 -3.44 31.26 2.75
N TYR A 408 -2.16 31.37 3.13
CA TYR A 408 -1.08 31.81 2.24
C TYR A 408 -0.39 30.61 1.59
N LEU A 409 -0.48 30.47 0.27
CA LEU A 409 0.19 29.40 -0.50
C LEU A 409 1.38 29.97 -1.29
N LYS A 410 2.61 29.56 -0.96
CA LYS A 410 3.82 29.87 -1.73
C LYS A 410 4.28 28.66 -2.51
N LEU A 411 4.51 28.83 -3.81
CA LEU A 411 4.97 27.77 -4.71
C LEU A 411 6.44 28.02 -5.04
N LYS A 412 7.26 26.98 -4.90
CA LYS A 412 8.64 26.93 -5.39
C LYS A 412 8.79 25.77 -6.36
N LEU A 413 8.88 26.09 -7.65
CA LEU A 413 9.00 25.10 -8.71
C LEU A 413 10.47 24.89 -9.08
N PHE A 414 10.92 23.63 -9.09
CA PHE A 414 12.26 23.23 -9.52
C PHE A 414 12.16 22.35 -10.77
N VAL A 415 12.66 22.85 -11.91
CA VAL A 415 12.74 22.09 -13.16
C VAL A 415 14.17 21.59 -13.36
N THR A 416 14.34 20.27 -13.31
CA THR A 416 15.68 19.67 -13.12
C THR A 416 16.40 19.26 -14.41
N GLN A 417 15.70 19.08 -15.55
CA GLN A 417 16.33 18.61 -16.81
C GLN A 417 16.39 19.67 -17.93
N GLU A 418 15.66 20.78 -17.81
CA GLU A 418 15.55 21.79 -18.87
C GLU A 418 16.41 23.03 -18.58
N LEU A 419 16.84 23.69 -19.66
CA LEU A 419 17.85 24.75 -19.70
C LEU A 419 17.26 26.17 -19.89
N GLN A 420 15.94 26.30 -20.00
CA GLN A 420 15.31 27.59 -20.22
C GLN A 420 15.49 28.50 -19.01
N ALA A 421 15.96 29.73 -19.23
CA ALA A 421 16.07 30.74 -18.18
C ALA A 421 14.90 31.74 -18.32
N GLY A 422 14.29 32.11 -17.20
CA GLY A 422 13.39 33.27 -17.13
C GLY A 422 11.92 33.04 -17.47
N VAL A 423 11.45 31.80 -17.68
CA VAL A 423 10.03 31.53 -17.91
C VAL A 423 9.25 31.67 -16.59
N GLY A 424 8.32 32.62 -16.55
CA GLY A 424 7.48 32.87 -15.37
C GLY A 424 6.34 31.84 -15.24
N ILE A 425 5.75 31.71 -14.05
CA ILE A 425 4.60 30.81 -13.84
C ILE A 425 3.43 31.14 -14.76
N ARG A 426 3.22 32.42 -15.08
CA ARG A 426 2.17 32.86 -16.01
C ARG A 426 2.31 32.23 -17.39
N GLU A 427 3.53 32.14 -17.91
CA GLU A 427 3.81 31.54 -19.22
C GLU A 427 3.57 30.02 -19.17
N LEU A 428 4.03 29.37 -18.10
CA LEU A 428 3.77 27.95 -17.87
C LEU A 428 2.27 27.63 -17.73
N LEU A 429 1.50 28.50 -17.07
CA LEU A 429 0.04 28.38 -16.96
C LEU A 429 -0.61 28.48 -18.35
N ASN A 430 -0.26 29.51 -19.13
CA ASN A 430 -0.81 29.72 -20.48
C ASN A 430 -0.48 28.58 -21.44
N GLU A 431 0.72 28.02 -21.35
CA GLU A 431 1.19 26.96 -22.24
C GLU A 431 0.60 25.60 -21.88
N PHE A 432 0.66 25.22 -20.60
CA PHE A 432 0.42 23.84 -20.18
C PHE A 432 -0.95 23.57 -19.56
N PHE A 433 -1.76 24.60 -19.29
CA PHE A 433 -3.14 24.39 -18.75
C PHE A 433 -4.20 24.30 -19.86
N LYS A 434 -3.79 24.20 -21.14
CA LYS A 434 -4.69 23.84 -22.24
C LYS A 434 -5.03 22.35 -22.15
N VAL A 435 -6.15 22.05 -21.50
CA VAL A 435 -6.61 20.69 -21.22
C VAL A 435 -7.77 20.33 -22.16
N LYS A 436 -7.72 19.14 -22.76
CA LYS A 436 -8.84 18.60 -23.54
C LYS A 436 -9.74 17.77 -22.63
N THR A 437 -11.03 18.09 -22.58
CA THR A 437 -12.02 17.36 -21.77
C THR A 437 -12.87 16.46 -22.65
N LEU A 438 -12.95 15.19 -22.30
CA LEU A 438 -13.79 14.18 -22.92
C LEU A 438 -14.95 13.85 -21.98
N GLN A 439 -16.19 13.92 -22.47
CA GLN A 439 -17.37 13.40 -21.78
C GLN A 439 -17.71 12.03 -22.36
N LEU A 440 -17.79 10.99 -21.53
CA LEU A 440 -18.05 9.63 -21.99
C LEU A 440 -19.53 9.29 -21.84
N ASN A 441 -20.14 8.77 -22.90
CA ASN A 441 -21.57 8.47 -22.92
C ASN A 441 -21.90 7.20 -22.11
N THR A 442 -23.03 7.22 -21.41
CA THR A 442 -23.37 6.27 -20.32
C THR A 442 -24.08 5.01 -20.84
N GLY A 443 -23.53 4.35 -21.87
CA GLY A 443 -24.06 3.08 -22.38
C GLY A 443 -23.90 1.88 -21.43
N CYS A 444 -23.43 2.10 -20.21
CA CYS A 444 -23.20 1.08 -19.18
C CYS A 444 -23.91 1.49 -17.88
N PRO A 445 -24.27 0.53 -17.00
CA PRO A 445 -24.96 0.85 -15.76
C PRO A 445 -24.09 1.73 -14.86
N ASN A 446 -24.54 2.96 -14.59
CA ASN A 446 -23.85 3.92 -13.75
C ASN A 446 -24.06 3.61 -12.26
N TYR A 447 -23.26 2.69 -11.72
CA TYR A 447 -23.16 2.53 -10.27
C TYR A 447 -22.18 3.55 -9.70
N ALA A 448 -22.62 4.35 -8.74
CA ALA A 448 -21.73 5.25 -8.02
C ALA A 448 -20.74 4.46 -7.15
N VAL A 449 -19.55 5.02 -6.90
CA VAL A 449 -18.59 4.42 -5.97
C VAL A 449 -19.16 4.49 -4.55
N TYR A 450 -19.46 3.32 -3.97
CA TYR A 450 -20.04 3.17 -2.63
C TYR A 450 -18.98 3.10 -1.51
N GLY A 451 -17.71 2.89 -1.85
CA GLY A 451 -16.63 2.77 -0.87
C GLY A 451 -16.62 1.42 -0.13
N PRO A 452 -15.83 1.29 0.95
CA PRO A 452 -15.86 0.12 1.81
C PRO A 452 -17.23 -0.01 2.49
N GLU A 453 -17.70 -1.24 2.67
CA GLU A 453 -18.92 -1.53 3.43
C GLU A 453 -18.81 -0.99 4.86
N SER A 454 -19.95 -0.72 5.51
CA SER A 454 -19.91 -0.26 6.90
C SER A 454 -19.20 -1.29 7.79
N SER A 455 -18.57 -0.82 8.86
CA SER A 455 -17.83 -1.69 9.79
C SER A 455 -18.70 -2.85 10.32
N SER A 456 -19.99 -2.59 10.56
CA SER A 456 -20.96 -3.60 10.98
C SER A 456 -21.21 -4.66 9.90
N TRP A 457 -21.31 -4.27 8.63
CA TRP A 457 -21.50 -5.21 7.52
C TRP A 457 -20.27 -6.09 7.29
N MET A 458 -19.08 -5.50 7.37
CA MET A 458 -17.84 -6.28 7.32
C MET A 458 -17.82 -7.30 8.46
N ALA A 459 -18.11 -6.88 9.70
CA ALA A 459 -18.17 -7.78 10.85
C ALA A 459 -19.18 -8.94 10.66
N ILE A 460 -20.35 -8.67 10.06
CA ILE A 460 -21.34 -9.70 9.74
C ILE A 460 -20.77 -10.73 8.74
N ILE A 461 -20.13 -10.27 7.66
CA ILE A 461 -19.53 -11.17 6.66
C ILE A 461 -18.40 -12.01 7.28
N VAL A 462 -17.55 -11.38 8.09
CA VAL A 462 -16.49 -12.07 8.84
C VAL A 462 -17.08 -13.12 9.80
N GLY A 463 -18.14 -12.76 10.53
CA GLY A 463 -18.85 -13.66 11.44
C GLY A 463 -19.42 -14.87 10.70
N PHE A 464 -20.14 -14.65 9.59
CA PHE A 464 -20.68 -15.74 8.77
C PHE A 464 -19.58 -16.63 8.19
N CYS A 465 -18.49 -16.06 7.69
CA CYS A 465 -17.36 -16.83 7.18
C CYS A 465 -16.74 -17.72 8.26
N SER A 466 -16.62 -17.20 9.49
CA SER A 466 -16.09 -17.94 10.63
C SER A 466 -17.03 -19.07 11.08
N ILE A 467 -18.35 -18.82 11.10
CA ILE A 467 -19.36 -19.82 11.43
C ILE A 467 -19.38 -20.93 10.38
N PHE A 468 -19.45 -20.60 9.09
CA PHE A 468 -19.41 -21.61 8.03
C PHE A 468 -18.13 -22.44 8.05
N PHE A 469 -16.99 -21.80 8.31
CA PHE A 469 -15.72 -22.50 8.45
C PHE A 469 -15.75 -23.53 9.58
N LEU A 470 -16.21 -23.14 10.77
CA LEU A 470 -16.35 -24.05 11.91
C LEU A 470 -17.33 -25.19 11.61
N SER A 471 -18.49 -24.88 11.01
CA SER A 471 -19.50 -25.89 10.65
C SER A 471 -18.96 -26.92 9.64
N PHE A 472 -18.30 -26.48 8.56
CA PHE A 472 -17.70 -27.40 7.60
C PHE A 472 -16.54 -28.19 8.20
N LEU A 473 -15.74 -27.58 9.06
CA LEU A 473 -14.65 -28.27 9.74
C LEU A 473 -15.19 -29.38 10.65
N ILE A 474 -16.23 -29.11 11.43
CA ILE A 474 -16.90 -30.12 12.28
C ILE A 474 -17.49 -31.24 11.42
N PHE A 475 -18.19 -30.89 10.34
CA PHE A 475 -18.79 -31.85 9.42
C PHE A 475 -17.76 -32.77 8.78
N PHE A 476 -16.67 -32.22 8.23
CA PHE A 476 -15.61 -33.03 7.62
C PHE A 476 -14.84 -33.85 8.65
N ASN A 477 -14.59 -33.31 9.84
CA ASN A 477 -13.95 -34.06 10.91
C ASN A 477 -14.80 -35.27 11.32
N HIS A 478 -16.12 -35.16 11.41
CA HIS A 478 -17.00 -36.29 11.72
C HIS A 478 -17.14 -37.32 10.59
N THR A 479 -17.10 -36.88 9.33
CA THR A 479 -17.36 -37.75 8.17
C THR A 479 -16.09 -38.44 7.65
N ILE A 480 -14.96 -37.75 7.64
CA ILE A 480 -13.71 -38.22 7.02
C ILE A 480 -12.77 -38.85 8.06
N ILE A 481 -12.77 -38.36 9.30
CA ILE A 481 -11.94 -38.91 10.37
C ILE A 481 -12.82 -39.87 11.18
N PRO A 482 -12.61 -41.20 11.08
CA PRO A 482 -13.46 -42.16 11.75
C PRO A 482 -13.46 -41.90 13.26
N SER A 483 -14.62 -41.65 13.87
CA SER A 483 -14.75 -41.63 15.32
C SER A 483 -14.50 -43.06 15.81
N GLY A 484 -13.29 -43.33 16.31
CA GLY A 484 -12.92 -44.64 16.83
C GLY A 484 -13.69 -44.98 18.10
N ILE A 485 -14.93 -45.41 17.96
CA ILE A 485 -15.71 -46.04 19.04
C ILE A 485 -15.70 -47.58 18.90
N HIS A 486 -15.27 -48.16 17.77
CA HIS A 486 -15.17 -49.62 17.67
C HIS A 486 -13.81 -50.17 17.26
N SER A 487 -13.31 -51.01 18.17
CA SER A 487 -12.31 -52.08 18.02
C SER A 487 -10.81 -51.73 18.14
N LYS A 488 -10.18 -52.50 19.02
CA LYS A 488 -8.78 -52.46 19.49
C LYS A 488 -7.78 -53.06 18.47
N LEU A 489 -8.07 -53.09 17.17
CA LEU A 489 -7.22 -53.74 16.18
C LEU A 489 -6.58 -52.71 15.23
N SER A 490 -5.24 -52.62 15.29
CA SER A 490 -4.34 -51.86 14.41
C SER A 490 -4.83 -50.49 13.92
N LYS A 491 -4.72 -49.45 14.77
CA LYS A 491 -4.89 -48.06 14.35
C LYS A 491 -3.81 -47.65 13.33
N GLU A 492 -4.09 -47.79 12.04
CA GLU A 492 -3.38 -46.99 11.04
C GLU A 492 -3.65 -45.51 11.37
N LYS A 493 -2.60 -44.80 11.80
CA LYS A 493 -2.69 -43.35 12.03
C LYS A 493 -3.04 -42.68 10.71
N THR A 494 -4.11 -41.90 10.71
CA THR A 494 -4.48 -41.06 9.56
C THR A 494 -3.26 -40.21 9.16
N PRO A 495 -2.93 -40.15 7.86
CA PRO A 495 -1.85 -39.30 7.40
C PRO A 495 -2.17 -37.82 7.69
N SER A 496 -1.18 -37.06 8.16
CA SER A 496 -1.31 -35.62 8.48
C SER A 496 -1.86 -34.80 7.29
N TRP A 497 -1.46 -35.14 6.06
CA TRP A 497 -1.96 -34.49 4.84
C TRP A 497 -3.47 -34.60 4.61
N VAL A 498 -4.14 -35.61 5.19
CA VAL A 498 -5.61 -35.75 5.11
C VAL A 498 -6.29 -34.68 5.97
N VAL A 499 -5.77 -34.43 7.17
CA VAL A 499 -6.27 -33.38 8.07
C VAL A 499 -6.08 -32.01 7.43
N ASP A 500 -4.95 -31.81 6.77
CA ASP A 500 -4.60 -30.60 6.02
C ASP A 500 -5.56 -30.32 4.86
N LEU A 501 -5.91 -31.35 4.08
CA LEU A 501 -6.91 -31.25 3.02
C LEU A 501 -8.30 -30.92 3.55
N VAL A 502 -8.70 -31.55 4.65
CA VAL A 502 -9.98 -31.26 5.31
C VAL A 502 -10.06 -29.79 5.73
N LEU A 503 -8.99 -29.25 6.30
CA LEU A 503 -8.92 -27.85 6.70
C LEU A 503 -9.04 -26.91 5.49
N ILE A 504 -8.28 -27.15 4.41
CA ILE A 504 -8.38 -26.33 3.19
C ILE A 504 -9.79 -26.42 2.61
N ALA A 505 -10.36 -27.63 2.50
CA ALA A 505 -11.67 -27.83 1.92
C ALA A 505 -12.76 -27.07 2.70
N ALA A 506 -12.75 -27.17 4.04
CA ALA A 506 -13.65 -26.41 4.91
C ALA A 506 -13.50 -24.91 4.68
N PHE A 507 -12.27 -24.43 4.56
CA PHE A 507 -11.96 -23.03 4.37
C PHE A 507 -12.42 -22.49 3.01
N VAL A 508 -12.13 -23.22 1.93
CA VAL A 508 -12.52 -22.84 0.56
C VAL A 508 -14.05 -22.81 0.43
N LEU A 509 -14.74 -23.80 0.99
CA LEU A 509 -16.21 -23.84 1.00
C LEU A 509 -16.81 -22.70 1.82
N ALA A 510 -16.25 -22.39 2.99
CA ALA A 510 -16.70 -21.25 3.79
C ALA A 510 -16.56 -19.93 3.03
N LEU A 511 -15.42 -19.71 2.37
CA LEU A 511 -15.21 -18.54 1.53
C LEU A 511 -16.21 -18.50 0.37
N ALA A 512 -16.45 -19.60 -0.33
CA ALA A 512 -17.40 -19.66 -1.45
C ALA A 512 -18.85 -19.39 -1.02
N CYS A 513 -19.28 -19.91 0.13
CA CYS A 513 -20.61 -19.63 0.66
C CYS A 513 -20.75 -18.16 1.08
N SER A 514 -19.72 -17.60 1.74
CA SER A 514 -19.71 -16.19 2.14
C SER A 514 -19.64 -15.22 0.95
N THR A 515 -18.92 -15.56 -0.12
CA THR A 515 -18.88 -14.75 -1.36
C THR A 515 -20.27 -14.70 -2.00
N LEU A 516 -20.91 -15.85 -2.17
CA LEU A 516 -22.22 -15.96 -2.81
C LEU A 516 -23.27 -15.18 -2.02
N MET A 517 -23.28 -15.36 -0.69
CA MET A 517 -24.18 -14.62 0.21
C MET A 517 -23.95 -13.11 0.11
N ALA A 518 -22.70 -12.66 0.16
CA ALA A 518 -22.39 -11.24 0.10
C ALA A 518 -22.76 -10.61 -1.25
N ILE A 519 -22.54 -11.31 -2.36
CA ILE A 519 -22.95 -10.87 -3.70
C ILE A 519 -24.48 -10.72 -3.77
N ILE A 520 -25.24 -11.70 -3.28
CA ILE A 520 -26.71 -11.65 -3.28
C ILE A 520 -27.22 -10.48 -2.44
N LEU A 521 -26.69 -10.30 -1.23
CA LEU A 521 -27.09 -9.21 -0.34
C LEU A 521 -26.72 -7.84 -0.91
N ARG A 522 -25.57 -7.72 -1.56
CA ARG A 522 -25.16 -6.47 -2.21
C ARG A 522 -26.03 -6.19 -3.44
N TRP A 523 -26.30 -7.18 -4.28
CA TRP A 523 -27.17 -7.01 -5.45
C TRP A 523 -28.58 -6.55 -5.05
N ARG A 524 -29.15 -7.13 -3.98
CA ARG A 524 -30.44 -6.69 -3.41
C ARG A 524 -30.42 -5.23 -2.94
N ARG A 525 -29.32 -4.78 -2.32
CA ARG A 525 -29.17 -3.38 -1.86
C ARG A 525 -29.02 -2.40 -3.03
N VAL A 526 -28.17 -2.74 -4.00
CA VAL A 526 -27.93 -1.90 -5.18
C VAL A 526 -29.22 -1.73 -6.00
N LYS A 527 -30.03 -2.78 -6.14
CA LYS A 527 -31.35 -2.70 -6.81
C LYS A 527 -32.33 -1.77 -6.09
N LYS A 528 -32.25 -1.66 -4.75
CA LYS A 528 -33.10 -0.77 -3.94
C LYS A 528 -32.61 0.68 -3.88
N GLY A 529 -31.35 0.95 -4.22
CA GLY A 529 -30.69 2.25 -4.03
C GLY A 529 -30.49 3.08 -5.29
N ILE A 530 -31.20 2.78 -6.40
CA ILE A 530 -31.03 3.47 -7.69
C ILE A 530 -31.47 4.92 -7.54
N THR A 531 -30.50 5.81 -7.36
CA THR A 531 -30.67 7.25 -7.60
C THR A 531 -29.78 7.56 -8.79
N SER A 532 -30.40 7.79 -9.94
CA SER A 532 -29.72 8.35 -11.11
C SER A 532 -29.08 9.66 -10.69
N THR A 533 -27.76 9.75 -10.81
CA THR A 533 -27.01 10.96 -10.44
C THR A 533 -27.44 12.07 -11.41
N PRO A 534 -27.95 13.21 -10.94
CA PRO A 534 -28.26 14.32 -11.82
C PRO A 534 -26.97 14.84 -12.43
N GLN A 535 -26.91 14.82 -13.75
CA GLN A 535 -25.84 15.36 -14.57
C GLN A 535 -25.90 16.89 -14.47
N LYS A 536 -25.41 17.46 -13.37
CA LYS A 536 -25.23 18.91 -13.23
C LYS A 536 -23.75 19.26 -13.39
N GLU A 537 -23.47 19.88 -14.52
CA GLU A 537 -22.35 20.76 -14.83
C GLU A 537 -21.03 20.42 -14.13
N ILE A 538 -20.23 19.55 -14.76
CA ILE A 538 -18.77 19.65 -14.65
C ILE A 538 -18.44 21.01 -15.26
N LYS A 539 -18.30 22.05 -14.42
CA LYS A 539 -17.83 23.36 -14.86
C LYS A 539 -16.51 23.17 -15.60
N SER A 540 -16.48 23.48 -16.90
CA SER A 540 -15.22 23.78 -17.56
C SER A 540 -14.63 24.97 -16.82
N LEU A 541 -13.45 24.80 -16.25
CA LEU A 541 -12.69 25.94 -15.74
C LEU A 541 -12.09 26.63 -16.97
N ASP A 542 -12.93 27.32 -17.75
CA ASP A 542 -12.49 28.20 -18.81
C ASP A 542 -11.89 29.44 -18.15
N LEU A 543 -10.59 29.40 -17.96
CA LEU A 543 -9.78 30.48 -17.44
C LEU A 543 -9.67 31.58 -18.50
N SER A 544 -10.56 32.56 -18.47
CA SER A 544 -10.33 33.86 -19.10
C SER A 544 -9.30 34.64 -18.26
N LEU A 545 -8.03 34.50 -18.63
CA LEU A 545 -6.88 35.19 -18.01
C LEU A 545 -6.79 36.66 -18.44
N SER A 546 -7.89 37.42 -18.30
CA SER A 546 -7.87 38.87 -18.41
C SER A 546 -8.00 39.47 -17.00
N GLU A 547 -6.95 40.18 -16.59
CA GLU A 547 -6.87 41.03 -15.39
C GLU A 547 -6.54 40.33 -14.05
N THR A 548 -5.27 40.03 -13.80
CA THR A 548 -4.70 39.92 -12.43
C THR A 548 -3.17 39.98 -12.51
N SER A 549 -2.61 41.19 -12.45
CA SER A 549 -1.22 41.45 -12.85
C SER A 549 -0.18 41.36 -11.71
N ASN A 550 -0.57 41.27 -10.44
CA ASN A 550 0.38 41.51 -9.33
C ASN A 550 0.51 40.38 -8.28
N SER A 551 -0.15 39.21 -8.45
CA SER A 551 -0.12 38.10 -7.46
C SER A 551 0.88 36.97 -7.78
N LEU A 552 1.34 36.87 -9.02
CA LEU A 552 2.15 35.74 -9.49
C LEU A 552 3.66 35.90 -9.20
N ASP A 553 4.12 37.09 -8.83
CA ASP A 553 5.53 37.40 -8.57
C ASP A 553 6.05 36.78 -7.26
N GLU A 554 5.16 36.30 -6.38
CA GLU A 554 5.55 35.66 -5.12
C GLU A 554 5.98 34.19 -5.28
N HIS A 555 5.63 33.57 -6.41
CA HIS A 555 5.96 32.19 -6.69
C HIS A 555 7.31 32.08 -7.41
N GLU A 556 8.21 31.25 -6.90
CA GLU A 556 9.59 31.14 -7.40
C GLU A 556 9.69 29.96 -8.39
N VAL A 557 10.30 30.18 -9.57
CA VAL A 557 10.68 29.11 -10.52
C VAL A 557 12.19 29.07 -10.67
N GLN A 558 12.76 27.88 -10.54
CA GLN A 558 14.18 27.64 -10.74
C GLN A 558 14.37 26.53 -11.76
N PHE A 559 15.00 26.89 -12.88
CA PHE A 559 15.48 25.94 -13.89
C PHE A 559 16.93 25.58 -13.59
N ARG A 560 17.29 24.31 -13.81
CA ARG A 560 18.61 23.74 -13.51
C ARG A 560 19.03 23.97 -12.05
N GLY A 561 18.68 23.01 -11.21
CA GLY A 561 19.15 22.95 -9.84
C GLY A 561 18.37 21.89 -9.08
N ARG A 562 19.06 21.12 -8.26
CA ARG A 562 18.37 20.32 -7.24
C ARG A 562 18.06 21.23 -6.06
N PRO A 563 16.88 21.12 -5.43
CA PRO A 563 16.58 21.92 -4.25
C PRO A 563 17.62 21.64 -3.15
N ASN A 564 18.23 22.70 -2.63
CA ASN A 564 18.99 22.59 -1.39
C ASN A 564 18.03 22.68 -0.22
N PHE A 565 17.69 21.53 0.36
CA PHE A 565 16.71 21.48 1.43
C PHE A 565 17.19 22.17 2.72
N LYS A 566 18.50 22.31 2.96
CA LYS A 566 19.00 23.07 4.12
C LYS A 566 18.59 24.54 4.00
N ASP A 567 18.96 25.17 2.88
CA ASP A 567 18.63 26.57 2.60
C ASP A 567 17.11 26.81 2.58
N ILE A 568 16.33 25.85 2.09
CA ILE A 568 14.86 25.93 2.09
C ILE A 568 14.32 25.93 3.52
N PHE A 569 14.84 25.07 4.41
CA PHE A 569 14.42 25.03 5.81
C PHE A 569 14.85 26.29 6.56
N ASP A 570 16.08 26.78 6.32
CA ASP A 570 16.60 28.02 6.91
C ASP A 570 15.77 29.24 6.49
N LYS A 571 15.49 29.37 5.19
CA LYS A 571 14.63 30.44 4.67
C LYS A 571 13.22 30.32 5.24
N PHE A 572 12.66 29.12 5.31
CA PHE A 572 11.34 28.91 5.90
C PHE A 572 11.31 29.31 7.38
N LYS A 573 12.32 28.93 8.16
CA LYS A 573 12.46 29.31 9.58
C LYS A 573 12.50 30.84 9.77
N SER A 574 13.14 31.56 8.85
CA SER A 574 13.21 33.04 8.90
C SER A 574 11.88 33.75 8.61
N GLU A 575 10.92 33.07 7.97
CA GLU A 575 9.64 33.65 7.51
C GLU A 575 8.48 33.53 8.55
N ASN A 576 8.77 33.49 9.86
CA ASN A 576 7.78 33.48 10.99
C ASN A 576 6.67 32.40 10.90
N CYS A 577 7.06 31.12 10.78
CA CYS A 577 6.15 29.99 10.55
C CYS A 577 5.39 29.42 11.78
N GLY A 578 5.41 30.12 12.92
CA GLY A 578 4.82 29.61 14.17
C GLY A 578 5.63 28.44 14.79
N PRO A 579 5.22 27.95 15.98
CA PRO A 579 6.02 27.02 16.77
C PRO A 579 6.02 25.57 16.24
N ASN A 580 5.01 25.15 15.49
CA ASN A 580 4.85 23.78 15.02
C ASN A 580 4.71 23.72 13.49
N VAL A 581 5.73 23.17 12.82
CA VAL A 581 5.79 23.03 11.36
C VAL A 581 5.66 21.55 10.97
N GLY A 582 4.69 21.24 10.11
CA GLY A 582 4.56 19.92 9.50
C GLY A 582 5.30 19.86 8.17
N VAL A 583 6.24 18.92 8.01
CA VAL A 583 6.95 18.68 6.75
C VAL A 583 6.37 17.42 6.11
N LEU A 584 5.65 17.58 5.01
CA LEU A 584 5.07 16.46 4.24
C LEU A 584 5.89 16.22 2.98
N VAL A 585 6.34 14.99 2.74
CA VAL A 585 7.17 14.67 1.58
C VAL A 585 6.61 13.51 0.78
N CYS A 586 6.47 13.69 -0.53
CA CYS A 586 6.01 12.66 -1.45
C CYS A 586 6.80 12.68 -2.77
N GLY A 587 7.40 11.56 -3.15
CA GLY A 587 8.23 11.46 -4.36
C GLY A 587 9.31 10.38 -4.26
N PRO A 588 10.41 10.51 -5.04
CA PRO A 588 11.50 9.54 -5.05
C PRO A 588 12.19 9.38 -3.69
N GLU A 589 12.63 8.16 -3.36
CA GLU A 589 13.27 7.86 -2.06
C GLU A 589 14.48 8.76 -1.77
N SER A 590 15.38 8.96 -2.74
CA SER A 590 16.53 9.89 -2.58
C SER A 590 16.13 11.31 -2.17
N MET A 591 14.96 11.79 -2.62
CA MET A 591 14.45 13.11 -2.25
C MET A 591 13.88 13.08 -0.83
N LYS A 592 13.13 12.03 -0.48
CA LYS A 592 12.62 11.82 0.89
C LYS A 592 13.75 11.74 1.91
N GLU A 593 14.81 11.00 1.60
CA GLU A 593 16.01 10.87 2.44
C GLU A 593 16.70 12.23 2.62
N SER A 594 16.81 13.03 1.56
CA SER A 594 17.42 14.36 1.62
C SER A 594 16.61 15.32 2.51
N VAL A 595 15.27 15.32 2.40
CA VAL A 595 14.40 16.13 3.25
C VAL A 595 14.38 15.63 4.69
N ALA A 596 14.37 14.31 4.90
CA ALA A 596 14.44 13.71 6.23
C ALA A 596 15.74 14.08 6.94
N SER A 597 16.87 14.07 6.20
CA SER A 597 18.19 14.48 6.72
C SER A 597 18.21 15.97 7.11
N ALA A 598 17.62 16.84 6.28
CA ALA A 598 17.48 18.26 6.61
C ALA A 598 16.61 18.47 7.86
N CYS A 599 15.49 17.74 7.98
CA CYS A 599 14.62 17.80 9.15
C CYS A 599 15.30 17.28 10.43
N GLN A 600 16.13 16.24 10.32
CA GLN A 600 16.92 15.71 11.43
C GLN A 600 17.95 16.73 11.92
N TRP A 601 18.68 17.36 10.98
CA TRP A 601 19.66 18.40 11.29
C TRP A 601 19.05 19.55 12.10
N GLU A 602 17.90 20.07 11.66
CA GLU A 602 17.18 21.13 12.38
C GLU A 602 16.69 20.67 13.77
N SER A 603 16.29 19.41 13.90
CA SER A 603 15.86 18.83 15.19
C SER A 603 17.02 18.64 16.18
N GLU A 604 18.24 18.39 15.69
CA GLU A 604 19.44 18.23 16.52
C GLU A 604 20.02 19.58 16.95
N CYS A 605 20.03 20.59 16.07
CA CYS A 605 20.37 21.97 16.41
C CYS A 605 19.50 22.50 17.56
N PHE A 606 18.21 22.17 17.59
CA PHE A 606 17.29 22.54 18.66
C PHE A 606 17.69 21.95 20.04
N LYS A 607 18.31 20.76 20.08
CA LYS A 607 18.76 20.14 21.34
C LYS A 607 19.98 20.85 21.93
N LEU A 608 20.84 21.41 21.07
CA LEU A 608 22.06 22.11 21.47
C LEU A 608 21.77 23.58 21.83
N CYS A 609 20.87 24.24 21.09
CA CYS A 609 20.45 25.61 21.32
C CYS A 609 19.07 25.65 22.00
N ALA A 610 19.04 25.49 23.32
CA ALA A 610 17.80 25.50 24.13
C ALA A 610 17.11 26.88 24.23
N LYS A 611 16.77 27.52 23.10
CA LYS A 611 15.86 28.69 23.07
C LYS A 611 14.44 28.24 22.70
N ARG A 612 13.49 28.51 23.60
CA ARG A 612 12.07 28.08 23.55
C ARG A 612 11.24 28.62 22.37
N THR A 613 11.81 29.43 21.48
CA THR A 613 11.09 30.19 20.44
C THR A 613 11.28 29.66 19.01
N GLU A 614 12.14 28.67 18.78
CA GLU A 614 12.38 28.16 17.42
C GLU A 614 11.30 27.16 16.95
N PRO A 615 10.95 27.17 15.64
CA PRO A 615 9.96 26.28 15.07
C PRO A 615 10.43 24.82 15.14
N CYS A 616 9.53 23.92 15.56
CA CYS A 616 9.76 22.48 15.60
C CYS A 616 9.26 21.86 14.29
N PHE A 617 10.15 21.22 13.54
CA PHE A 617 9.80 20.49 12.31
C PHE A 617 9.42 19.04 12.63
N THR A 618 8.25 18.61 12.15
CA THR A 618 7.81 17.21 12.23
C THR A 618 7.73 16.61 10.84
N PHE A 619 8.50 15.55 10.59
CA PHE A 619 8.58 14.92 9.28
C PHE A 619 7.50 13.85 9.09
N HIS A 620 6.87 13.87 7.93
CA HIS A 620 5.92 12.85 7.47
C HIS A 620 6.26 12.45 6.04
N SER A 621 6.58 11.17 5.84
CA SER A 621 6.73 10.60 4.50
C SER A 621 5.40 10.04 4.03
N LEU A 622 4.94 10.52 2.89
CA LEU A 622 3.82 9.93 2.17
C LEU A 622 4.37 8.98 1.09
N ASN A 623 4.06 7.70 1.22
CA ASN A 623 4.42 6.67 0.26
C ASN A 623 3.16 6.26 -0.51
N PHE A 624 3.16 6.43 -1.83
CA PHE A 624 2.06 5.97 -2.69
C PHE A 624 2.55 5.14 -3.89
N THR A 625 3.85 4.82 -3.92
CA THR A 625 4.45 3.88 -4.88
C THR A 625 4.40 2.47 -4.27
N LEU A 626 3.35 1.71 -4.57
CA LEU A 626 3.21 0.32 -4.12
C LEU A 626 3.95 -0.66 -5.04
#